data_AF-A0A967GNF5-F1
#
_entry.id   AF-A0A967GNF5-F1
#
_cell.length_a   1.000
_cell.length_b   1.000
_cell.length_c   1.000
_cell.angle_alpha   90.00
_cell.angle_beta   90.00
_cell.angle_gamma   90.00
#
_symmetry.space_group_name_H-M   'P 1'
#
loop_
_entity.id
_entity.type
_entity.pdbx_description
1 polymer ?
#
loop_
_entity_poly.entity_id
_entity_poly.type
_entity_poly.pdbx_seq_one_letter_code
_entity_poly.pdbx_strand_id
1 'polypeptide(L)'
;MATVSSAAPERDDTPRLISALARMVAWTLVAVLFAFLVNVYLTVWVGWPGPAAALGSEAGGAAWLQVALYGAAVAGAVLFVVASPARGLRQDNFAITAIAAYIARFAFWTVLLVGLADAVVSFLRVEELLVPLVGEQLTQDLGRSQFRGVYLHLPLIAVSLALAALTRTLGFTWLAVLVVIAELQIVISRFVFSYEQAFMGDLVRFWYAGLFLFSSAYTLIEDGHVRVDVLYHGFSDRTRGMVNALGALLLGLPL
;
A
#
# COMPACT_ATOMS: atom_id res chain seq x y z
N MET A 1 15.30 -13.20 12.28
CA MET A 1 15.05 -14.57 12.76
C MET A 1 14.61 -14.47 14.20
N ALA A 2 13.32 -14.20 14.42
CA ALA A 2 12.72 -14.17 15.75
C ALA A 2 11.99 -15.50 15.95
N THR A 3 12.42 -16.24 16.96
CA THR A 3 11.84 -17.52 17.35
C THR A 3 10.41 -17.28 17.83
N VAL A 4 9.43 -17.79 17.08
CA VAL A 4 8.04 -17.88 17.52
C VAL A 4 8.04 -18.79 18.75
N SER A 5 7.95 -18.18 19.93
CA SER A 5 7.76 -18.87 21.20
C SER A 5 6.48 -19.69 21.12
N SER A 6 6.60 -21.00 21.27
CA SER A 6 5.48 -21.95 21.34
C SER A 6 4.77 -21.77 22.68
N ALA A 7 3.99 -20.70 22.83
CA ALA A 7 3.03 -20.58 23.91
C ALA A 7 1.93 -21.61 23.71
N ALA A 8 1.61 -22.38 24.76
CA ALA A 8 0.50 -23.33 24.79
C ALA A 8 -0.81 -22.65 24.32
N PRO A 9 -1.76 -23.40 23.72
CA PRO A 9 -3.03 -22.84 23.29
C PRO A 9 -3.84 -22.41 24.53
N GLU A 10 -3.70 -21.14 24.90
CA GLU A 10 -4.62 -20.44 25.78
C GLU A 10 -6.04 -20.65 25.23
N ARG A 11 -6.97 -21.11 26.07
CA ARG A 11 -8.36 -21.31 25.66
C ARG A 11 -8.92 -19.95 25.24
N ASP A 12 -9.27 -19.83 23.97
CA ASP A 12 -9.98 -18.67 23.45
C ASP A 12 -11.41 -18.68 24.02
N ASP A 13 -11.57 -18.12 25.22
CA ASP A 13 -12.85 -17.99 25.92
C ASP A 13 -13.76 -16.90 25.29
N THR A 14 -13.35 -16.34 24.14
CA THR A 14 -14.14 -15.37 23.39
C THR A 14 -15.42 -16.03 22.87
N PRO A 15 -16.60 -15.45 23.12
CA PRO A 15 -17.85 -15.96 22.58
C PRO A 15 -17.75 -16.17 21.06
N ARG A 16 -18.18 -17.33 20.56
CA ARG A 16 -18.13 -17.68 19.13
C ARG A 16 -18.76 -16.62 18.22
N LEU A 17 -19.78 -15.92 18.72
CA LEU A 17 -20.40 -14.81 18.01
C LEU A 17 -19.43 -13.63 17.83
N ILE A 18 -18.69 -13.26 18.87
CA ILE A 18 -17.76 -12.12 18.84
C ILE A 18 -16.59 -12.44 17.89
N SER A 19 -16.04 -13.66 17.95
CA SER A 19 -14.97 -14.05 17.04
C SER A 19 -15.45 -14.11 15.58
N ALA A 20 -16.66 -14.63 15.33
CA ALA A 20 -17.24 -14.61 13.99
C ALA A 20 -17.45 -13.18 13.46
N LEU A 21 -17.99 -12.28 14.27
CA LEU A 21 -18.20 -10.87 13.88
C LEU A 21 -16.87 -10.17 13.57
N ALA A 22 -15.85 -10.35 14.42
CA ALA A 22 -14.53 -9.77 14.18
C ALA A 22 -13.89 -10.28 12.88
N ARG A 23 -14.03 -11.58 12.59
CA ARG A 23 -13.59 -12.18 11.32
C ARG A 23 -14.34 -11.61 10.11
N MET A 24 -15.66 -11.46 10.22
CA MET A 24 -16.47 -10.86 9.14
C MET A 24 -16.03 -9.44 8.85
N VAL A 25 -15.84 -8.61 9.88
CA VAL A 25 -15.36 -7.23 9.72
C VAL A 25 -13.98 -7.21 9.04
N ALA A 26 -13.03 -8.01 9.52
CA ALA A 26 -11.67 -8.04 8.98
C ALA A 26 -11.63 -8.44 7.50
N TRP A 27 -12.29 -9.55 7.13
CA TRP A 27 -12.34 -10.00 5.74
C TRP A 27 -13.15 -9.06 4.84
N THR A 28 -14.19 -8.41 5.37
CA THR A 28 -14.96 -7.41 4.62
C THR A 28 -14.10 -6.21 4.29
N LEU A 29 -13.32 -5.69 5.24
CA LEU A 29 -12.38 -4.57 4.98
C LEU A 29 -11.38 -4.92 3.88
N VAL A 30 -10.78 -6.11 3.95
CA VAL A 30 -9.83 -6.59 2.91
C VAL A 30 -10.52 -6.73 1.55
N ALA A 31 -11.71 -7.36 1.50
CA ALA A 31 -12.43 -7.56 0.25
C ALA A 31 -12.88 -6.23 -0.39
N VAL A 32 -13.37 -5.29 0.42
CA VAL A 32 -13.77 -3.94 -0.01
C VAL A 32 -12.57 -3.15 -0.52
N LEU A 33 -11.40 -3.28 0.10
CA LEU A 33 -10.16 -2.66 -0.40
C LEU A 33 -9.82 -3.15 -1.82
N PHE A 34 -9.86 -4.46 -2.06
CA PHE A 34 -9.63 -4.99 -3.41
C PHE A 34 -10.70 -4.56 -4.42
N ALA A 35 -11.98 -4.56 -4.01
CA ALA A 35 -13.06 -4.03 -4.83
C ALA A 35 -12.86 -2.55 -5.18
N PHE A 36 -12.37 -1.76 -4.22
CA PHE A 36 -12.02 -0.35 -4.44
C PHE A 36 -10.90 -0.20 -5.48
N LEU A 37 -9.83 -0.99 -5.40
CA LEU A 37 -8.74 -0.94 -6.38
C LEU A 37 -9.23 -1.28 -7.80
N VAL A 38 -10.06 -2.33 -7.94
CA VAL A 38 -10.70 -2.67 -9.22
C VAL A 38 -11.58 -1.53 -9.71
N ASN A 39 -12.38 -0.93 -8.83
CA ASN A 39 -13.25 0.18 -9.18
C ASN A 39 -12.48 1.44 -9.62
N VAL A 40 -11.35 1.75 -8.97
CA VAL A 40 -10.44 2.84 -9.36
C VAL A 40 -9.92 2.60 -10.78
N TYR A 41 -9.49 1.38 -11.09
CA TYR A 41 -9.07 1.02 -12.45
C TYR A 41 -10.20 1.24 -13.48
N LEU A 42 -11.40 0.72 -13.21
CA LEU A 42 -12.55 0.86 -14.10
C LEU A 42 -12.91 2.34 -14.34
N THR A 43 -12.85 3.16 -13.29
CA THR A 43 -13.21 4.58 -13.38
C THR A 43 -12.14 5.39 -14.12
N VAL A 44 -10.88 5.25 -13.73
CA VAL A 44 -9.78 6.10 -14.23
C VAL A 44 -9.30 5.68 -15.61
N TRP A 45 -9.20 4.37 -15.86
CA TRP A 45 -8.62 3.84 -17.10
C TRP A 45 -9.67 3.43 -18.13
N VAL A 46 -10.78 2.83 -17.68
CA VAL A 46 -11.86 2.40 -18.58
C VAL A 46 -12.89 3.51 -18.80
N GLY A 47 -12.89 4.55 -17.95
CA GLY A 47 -13.80 5.70 -18.07
C GLY A 47 -15.22 5.40 -17.58
N TRP A 48 -15.39 4.42 -16.68
CA TRP A 48 -16.69 4.11 -16.09
C TRP A 48 -17.15 5.25 -15.14
N PRO A 49 -18.47 5.46 -15.00
CA PRO A 49 -19.01 6.64 -14.31
C PRO A 49 -18.78 6.66 -12.79
N GLY A 50 -18.34 5.54 -12.21
CA GLY A 50 -18.12 5.38 -10.79
C GLY A 50 -19.39 4.99 -10.02
N PRO A 51 -19.25 4.43 -8.80
CA PRO A 51 -20.39 3.95 -8.02
C PRO A 51 -21.32 5.08 -7.57
N ALA A 52 -20.80 6.29 -7.36
CA ALA A 52 -21.62 7.44 -6.96
C ALA A 52 -22.63 7.85 -8.05
N ALA A 53 -22.33 7.59 -9.33
CA ALA A 53 -23.25 7.88 -10.43
C ALA A 53 -24.52 7.02 -10.39
N ALA A 54 -24.51 5.89 -9.66
CA ALA A 54 -25.71 5.08 -9.46
C ALA A 54 -26.79 5.80 -8.62
N LEU A 55 -26.39 6.82 -7.84
CA LEU A 55 -27.30 7.67 -7.05
C LEU A 55 -27.84 8.87 -7.86
N GLY A 56 -27.32 9.09 -9.08
CA GLY A 56 -27.73 10.17 -9.96
C GLY A 56 -28.97 9.84 -10.79
N SER A 57 -29.49 10.85 -11.49
CA SER A 57 -30.68 10.72 -12.35
C SER A 57 -30.45 9.88 -13.62
N GLU A 58 -29.20 9.65 -14.01
CA GLU A 58 -28.81 8.87 -15.18
C GLU A 58 -27.95 7.66 -14.77
N ALA A 59 -28.47 6.85 -13.85
CA ALA A 59 -27.79 5.65 -13.38
C ALA A 59 -27.71 4.57 -14.48
N GLY A 60 -26.64 4.60 -15.27
CA GLY A 60 -26.33 3.59 -16.28
C GLY A 60 -25.96 2.23 -15.67
N GLY A 61 -26.11 1.15 -16.44
CA GLY A 61 -25.82 -0.21 -15.98
C GLY A 61 -24.38 -0.42 -15.45
N ALA A 62 -23.40 0.31 -15.99
CA ALA A 62 -22.01 0.28 -15.52
C ALA A 62 -21.86 0.79 -14.08
N ALA A 63 -22.61 1.85 -13.69
CA ALA A 63 -22.57 2.38 -12.33
C ALA A 63 -23.13 1.37 -11.32
N TRP A 64 -24.24 0.71 -11.67
CA TRP A 64 -24.83 -0.34 -10.85
C TRP A 64 -23.94 -1.58 -10.75
N LEU A 65 -23.19 -1.93 -11.81
CA LEU A 65 -22.20 -3.00 -11.76
C LEU A 65 -21.05 -2.67 -10.79
N GLN A 66 -20.61 -1.40 -10.75
CA GLN A 66 -19.62 -0.93 -9.78
C GLN A 66 -20.14 -1.00 -8.34
N VAL A 67 -21.40 -0.66 -8.09
CA VAL A 67 -22.04 -0.85 -6.78
C VAL A 67 -22.15 -2.34 -6.42
N ALA A 68 -22.57 -3.16 -7.38
CA ALA A 68 -22.69 -4.61 -7.21
C ALA A 68 -21.34 -5.28 -6.89
N LEU A 69 -20.23 -4.77 -7.42
CA LEU A 69 -18.88 -5.23 -7.09
C LEU A 69 -18.60 -5.12 -5.58
N TYR A 70 -18.94 -3.99 -4.95
CA TYR A 70 -18.80 -3.83 -3.50
C TYR A 70 -19.74 -4.75 -2.72
N GLY A 71 -21.00 -4.87 -3.15
CA GLY A 71 -21.96 -5.81 -2.55
C GLY A 71 -21.48 -7.26 -2.61
N ALA A 72 -20.92 -7.67 -3.76
CA ALA A 72 -20.35 -8.99 -3.96
C ALA A 72 -19.10 -9.22 -3.10
N ALA A 73 -18.25 -8.21 -2.91
CA ALA A 73 -17.09 -8.30 -2.03
C ALA A 73 -17.49 -8.50 -0.56
N VAL A 74 -18.47 -7.74 -0.07
CA VAL A 74 -19.01 -7.90 1.30
C VAL A 74 -19.67 -9.28 1.46
N ALA A 75 -20.55 -9.66 0.55
CA ALA A 75 -21.24 -10.95 0.60
C ALA A 75 -20.23 -12.11 0.55
N GLY A 76 -19.24 -12.04 -0.34
CA GLY A 76 -18.17 -13.04 -0.44
C GLY A 76 -17.36 -13.19 0.84
N ALA A 77 -16.99 -12.06 1.48
CA ALA A 77 -16.27 -12.08 2.76
C ALA A 77 -17.11 -12.71 3.89
N VAL A 78 -18.39 -12.34 3.99
CA VAL A 78 -19.30 -12.91 5.00
C VAL A 78 -19.51 -14.41 4.75
N LEU A 79 -19.77 -14.81 3.50
CA LEU A 79 -19.93 -16.21 3.12
C LEU A 79 -18.68 -17.02 3.42
N PHE A 80 -17.49 -16.49 3.15
CA PHE A 80 -16.22 -17.14 3.50
C PHE A 80 -16.11 -17.42 5.00
N VAL A 81 -16.47 -16.45 5.86
CA VAL A 81 -16.41 -16.62 7.31
C VAL A 81 -17.44 -17.63 7.81
N VAL A 82 -18.69 -17.55 7.32
CA VAL A 82 -19.77 -18.49 7.69
C VAL A 82 -19.44 -19.91 7.21
N ALA A 83 -18.86 -20.06 6.03
CA ALA A 83 -18.44 -21.35 5.48
C ALA A 83 -17.18 -21.93 6.15
N SER A 84 -16.45 -21.14 6.95
CA SER A 84 -15.22 -21.56 7.63
C SER A 84 -15.29 -21.44 9.16
N PRO A 85 -16.24 -22.13 9.83
CA PRO A 85 -16.43 -22.00 11.28
C PRO A 85 -15.26 -22.57 12.10
N ALA A 86 -14.46 -23.46 11.52
CA ALA A 86 -13.30 -24.07 12.18
C ALA A 86 -12.05 -23.17 12.22
N ARG A 87 -12.02 -22.08 11.44
CA ARG A 87 -10.87 -21.15 11.44
C ARG A 87 -10.95 -20.20 12.64
N GLY A 88 -9.84 -20.06 13.35
CA GLY A 88 -9.71 -19.13 14.48
C GLY A 88 -9.19 -17.76 14.05
N LEU A 89 -9.35 -16.76 14.93
CA LEU A 89 -8.86 -15.39 14.72
C LEU A 89 -7.36 -15.32 14.40
N ARG A 90 -6.55 -16.17 15.05
CA ARG A 90 -5.09 -16.21 14.82
C ARG A 90 -4.72 -16.67 13.40
N GLN A 91 -5.48 -17.61 12.82
CA GLN A 91 -5.22 -18.10 11.46
C GLN A 91 -5.57 -17.02 10.42
N ASP A 92 -6.68 -16.31 10.63
CA ASP A 92 -7.09 -15.23 9.75
C ASP A 92 -6.13 -14.04 9.87
N ASN A 93 -5.68 -13.70 11.08
CA ASN A 93 -4.63 -12.70 11.29
C ASN A 93 -3.36 -13.04 10.51
N PHE A 94 -2.90 -14.30 10.56
CA PHE A 94 -1.72 -14.72 9.80
C PHE A 94 -1.91 -14.54 8.28
N ALA A 95 -3.08 -14.90 7.75
CA ALA A 95 -3.40 -14.74 6.33
C ALA A 95 -3.44 -13.25 5.91
N ILE A 96 -4.12 -12.42 6.69
CA ILE A 96 -4.26 -10.97 6.41
C ILE A 96 -2.89 -10.28 6.51
N THR A 97 -2.10 -10.60 7.53
CA THR A 97 -0.73 -10.07 7.67
C THR A 97 0.17 -10.51 6.52
N ALA A 98 0.03 -11.75 6.02
CA ALA A 98 0.78 -12.21 4.86
C ALA A 98 0.40 -11.43 3.58
N ILE A 99 -0.90 -11.14 3.39
CA ILE A 99 -1.39 -10.30 2.28
C ILE A 99 -0.81 -8.89 2.40
N ALA A 100 -0.92 -8.26 3.58
CA ALA A 100 -0.40 -6.91 3.83
C ALA A 100 1.12 -6.84 3.60
N ALA A 101 1.88 -7.84 4.07
CA ALA A 101 3.32 -7.92 3.85
C ALA A 101 3.68 -8.10 2.36
N TYR A 102 2.88 -8.83 1.58
CA TYR A 102 3.05 -8.91 0.13
C TYR A 102 2.80 -7.55 -0.55
N ILE A 103 1.70 -6.89 -0.21
CA ILE A 103 1.36 -5.56 -0.75
C ILE A 103 2.47 -4.55 -0.44
N ALA A 104 2.98 -4.54 0.79
CA ALA A 104 4.08 -3.66 1.20
C ALA A 104 5.36 -3.91 0.39
N ARG A 105 5.74 -5.18 0.17
CA ARG A 105 6.90 -5.54 -0.66
C ARG A 105 6.72 -5.10 -2.12
N PHE A 106 5.53 -5.33 -2.67
CA PHE A 106 5.17 -4.90 -4.03
C PHE A 106 5.23 -3.38 -4.18
N ALA A 107 4.64 -2.64 -3.25
CA ALA A 107 4.65 -1.19 -3.24
C ALA A 107 6.08 -0.63 -3.09
N PHE A 108 6.89 -1.22 -2.20
CA PHE A 108 8.31 -0.86 -2.05
C PHE A 108 9.08 -1.00 -3.37
N TRP A 109 9.00 -2.17 -4.01
CA TRP A 109 9.69 -2.40 -5.28
C TRP A 109 9.17 -1.49 -6.39
N THR A 110 7.88 -1.14 -6.37
CA THR A 110 7.29 -0.21 -7.34
C THR A 110 7.87 1.20 -7.17
N VAL A 111 7.82 1.74 -5.95
CA VAL A 111 8.33 3.08 -5.63
C VAL A 111 9.84 3.18 -5.93
N LEU A 112 10.60 2.14 -5.60
CA LEU A 112 12.04 2.11 -5.86
C LEU A 112 12.36 2.11 -7.37
N LEU A 113 11.77 1.17 -8.12
CA LEU A 113 12.09 1.00 -9.54
C LEU A 113 11.55 2.16 -10.39
N VAL A 114 10.31 2.58 -10.16
CA VAL A 114 9.71 3.71 -10.89
C VAL A 114 10.45 5.01 -10.56
N GLY A 115 10.74 5.27 -9.28
CA GLY A 115 11.50 6.45 -8.87
C GLY A 115 12.90 6.50 -9.50
N LEU A 116 13.63 5.38 -9.49
CA LEU A 116 14.95 5.30 -10.13
C LEU A 116 14.85 5.49 -11.65
N ALA A 117 13.88 4.87 -12.31
CA ALA A 117 13.69 5.01 -13.75
C ALA A 117 13.35 6.46 -14.14
N ASP A 118 12.47 7.12 -13.39
CA ASP A 118 12.13 8.53 -13.61
C ASP A 118 13.32 9.45 -13.38
N ALA A 119 14.15 9.18 -12.36
CA ALA A 119 15.39 9.93 -12.13
C ALA A 119 16.38 9.76 -13.29
N VAL A 120 16.58 8.53 -13.78
CA VAL A 120 17.47 8.26 -14.93
C VAL A 120 16.98 8.94 -16.20
N VAL A 121 15.70 8.80 -16.54
CA VAL A 121 15.11 9.44 -17.73
C VAL A 121 15.19 10.97 -17.62
N SER A 122 14.97 11.52 -16.43
CA SER A 122 15.05 12.96 -16.21
C SER A 122 16.49 13.47 -16.30
N PHE A 123 17.45 12.76 -15.72
CA PHE A 123 18.87 13.09 -15.85
C PHE A 123 19.35 13.06 -17.30
N LEU A 124 19.08 11.96 -18.03
CA LEU A 124 19.46 11.84 -19.44
C LEU A 124 18.85 12.93 -20.31
N ARG A 125 17.63 13.38 -19.97
CA ARG A 125 16.98 14.49 -20.65
C ARG A 125 17.67 15.83 -20.39
N VAL A 126 17.98 16.12 -19.12
CA VAL A 126 18.61 17.38 -18.72
C VAL A 126 20.00 17.53 -19.33
N GLU A 127 20.77 16.44 -19.38
CA GLU A 127 22.13 16.44 -19.95
C GLU A 127 22.14 16.32 -21.48
N GLU A 128 20.98 16.39 -22.14
CA GLU A 128 20.82 16.23 -23.60
C GLU A 128 21.34 14.89 -24.16
N LEU A 129 21.57 13.90 -23.29
CA LEU A 129 22.05 12.56 -23.65
C LEU A 129 20.94 11.63 -24.14
N LEU A 130 19.67 11.98 -23.91
CA LEU A 130 18.55 11.10 -24.25
C LEU A 130 18.38 10.93 -25.77
N VAL A 131 18.45 12.03 -26.54
CA VAL A 131 18.31 12.01 -28.01
C VAL A 131 19.33 11.09 -28.69
N PRO A 132 20.65 11.19 -28.42
CA PRO A 132 21.62 10.31 -29.06
C PRO A 132 21.49 8.84 -28.62
N LEU A 133 20.93 8.57 -27.44
CA LEU A 133 20.78 7.20 -26.93
C LEU A 133 19.56 6.46 -27.49
N VAL A 134 18.41 7.14 -27.60
CA VAL A 134 17.13 6.50 -27.96
C VAL A 134 16.45 7.08 -29.20
N GLY A 135 17.03 8.12 -29.80
CA GLY A 135 16.47 8.83 -30.94
C GLY A 135 15.47 9.93 -30.56
N GLU A 136 15.19 10.82 -31.53
CA GLU A 136 14.30 11.97 -31.35
C GLU A 136 12.86 11.57 -31.02
N GLN A 137 12.33 10.56 -31.74
CA GLN A 137 10.95 10.12 -31.57
C GLN A 137 10.69 9.57 -30.17
N LEU A 138 11.55 8.65 -29.69
CA LEU A 138 11.39 8.07 -28.35
C LEU A 138 11.62 9.12 -27.25
N THR A 139 12.51 10.10 -27.49
CA THR A 139 12.72 11.21 -26.55
C THR A 139 11.45 12.06 -26.37
N GLN A 140 10.75 12.37 -27.47
CA GLN A 140 9.47 13.09 -27.43
C GLN A 140 8.40 12.26 -26.70
N ASP A 141 8.32 10.96 -27.00
CA ASP A 141 7.34 10.07 -26.39
C ASP A 141 7.60 9.88 -24.89
N LEU A 142 8.84 9.70 -24.45
CA LEU A 142 9.21 9.66 -23.02
C LEU A 142 8.91 10.98 -22.28
N GLY A 143 8.67 12.07 -23.02
CA GLY A 143 8.20 13.34 -22.46
C GLY A 143 6.71 13.39 -22.17
N ARG A 144 5.93 12.51 -22.77
CA ARG A 144 4.49 12.42 -22.54
C ARG A 144 4.23 11.52 -21.35
N SER A 145 3.52 12.05 -20.35
CA SER A 145 3.17 11.30 -19.13
C SER A 145 2.43 10.00 -19.42
N GLN A 146 1.52 10.01 -20.42
CA GLN A 146 0.78 8.81 -20.82
C GLN A 146 1.69 7.71 -21.38
N PHE A 147 2.64 8.06 -22.25
CA PHE A 147 3.55 7.09 -22.83
C PHE A 147 4.51 6.54 -21.77
N ARG A 148 5.07 7.42 -20.92
CA ARG A 148 5.93 7.01 -19.81
C ARG A 148 5.17 6.08 -18.85
N GLY A 149 3.93 6.41 -18.50
CA GLY A 149 3.10 5.56 -17.65
C GLY A 149 2.91 4.16 -18.22
N VAL A 150 2.54 4.06 -19.50
CA VAL A 150 2.23 2.76 -20.13
C VAL A 150 3.48 1.94 -20.44
N TYR A 151 4.53 2.55 -21.00
CA TYR A 151 5.68 1.83 -21.53
C TYR A 151 6.89 1.78 -20.60
N LEU A 152 6.97 2.68 -19.61
CA LEU A 152 8.03 2.66 -18.60
C LEU A 152 7.49 2.16 -17.26
N HIS A 153 6.40 2.73 -16.74
CA HIS A 153 5.95 2.42 -15.38
C HIS A 153 5.26 1.06 -15.27
N LEU A 154 4.34 0.69 -16.18
CA LEU A 154 3.63 -0.60 -16.10
C LEU A 154 4.57 -1.83 -16.16
N PRO A 155 5.57 -1.89 -17.05
CA PRO A 155 6.53 -2.99 -17.04
C PRO A 155 7.32 -3.07 -15.73
N LEU A 156 7.73 -1.93 -15.17
CA LEU A 156 8.42 -1.89 -13.87
C LEU A 156 7.52 -2.38 -12.75
N ILE A 157 6.24 -1.96 -12.74
CA ILE A 157 5.23 -2.47 -11.80
C ILE A 157 5.06 -3.99 -11.92
N ALA A 158 5.05 -4.54 -13.14
CA ALA A 158 4.98 -5.98 -13.36
C ALA A 158 6.23 -6.71 -12.83
N VAL A 159 7.42 -6.13 -13.01
CA VAL A 159 8.66 -6.62 -12.39
C VAL A 159 8.58 -6.54 -10.85
N SER A 160 8.02 -5.46 -10.30
CA SER A 160 7.83 -5.30 -8.86
C SER A 160 6.90 -6.37 -8.27
N LEU A 161 5.87 -6.82 -9.00
CA LEU A 161 5.01 -7.94 -8.58
C LEU A 161 5.80 -9.24 -8.45
N ALA A 162 6.69 -9.52 -9.41
CA ALA A 162 7.55 -10.69 -9.39
C ALA A 162 8.59 -10.61 -8.25
N LEU A 163 9.27 -9.47 -8.09
CA LEU A 163 10.22 -9.25 -7.01
C LEU A 163 9.58 -9.37 -5.62
N ALA A 164 8.35 -8.87 -5.45
CA ALA A 164 7.60 -9.01 -4.21
C ALA A 164 7.28 -10.47 -3.86
N ALA A 165 7.07 -11.32 -4.87
CA ALA A 165 6.86 -12.76 -4.66
C ALA A 165 8.17 -13.50 -4.29
N LEU A 166 9.30 -13.04 -4.83
CA LEU A 166 10.61 -13.67 -4.60
C LEU A 166 11.26 -13.23 -3.29
N THR A 167 11.14 -11.95 -2.94
CA THR A 167 11.74 -11.39 -1.73
C THR A 167 10.93 -11.72 -0.48
N ARG A 168 11.61 -12.10 0.61
CA ARG A 168 10.96 -12.45 1.90
C ARG A 168 11.06 -11.34 2.96
N THR A 169 11.93 -10.36 2.75
CA THR A 169 12.13 -9.23 3.66
C THR A 169 11.27 -8.04 3.22
N LEU A 170 10.86 -7.21 4.18
CA LEU A 170 10.07 -6.01 3.92
C LEU A 170 10.87 -4.93 3.19
N GLY A 171 12.19 -4.86 3.39
CA GLY A 171 13.14 -4.04 2.61
C GLY A 171 12.98 -2.52 2.71
N PHE A 172 11.82 -1.99 3.09
CA PHE A 172 11.51 -0.56 3.02
C PHE A 172 12.39 0.32 3.92
N THR A 173 13.00 -0.23 4.97
CA THR A 173 13.97 0.51 5.79
C THR A 173 15.17 1.00 4.98
N TRP A 174 15.50 0.33 3.87
CA TRP A 174 16.51 0.79 2.93
C TRP A 174 16.13 2.09 2.22
N LEU A 175 14.83 2.42 2.08
CA LEU A 175 14.42 3.73 1.57
C LEU A 175 14.96 4.87 2.44
N ALA A 176 15.11 4.68 3.75
CA ALA A 176 15.67 5.70 4.64
C ALA A 176 17.10 6.05 4.22
N VAL A 177 17.92 5.01 4.02
CA VAL A 177 19.31 5.15 3.60
C VAL A 177 19.38 5.78 2.21
N LEU A 178 18.52 5.35 1.28
CA LEU A 178 18.46 5.91 -0.08
C LEU A 178 18.05 7.39 -0.08
N VAL A 179 17.09 7.79 0.75
CA VAL A 179 16.70 9.19 0.93
C VAL A 179 17.86 10.02 1.47
N VAL A 180 18.56 9.53 2.50
CA VAL A 180 19.75 10.23 3.05
C VAL A 180 20.85 10.37 2.00
N ILE A 181 21.11 9.33 1.21
CA ILE A 181 22.10 9.39 0.13
C ILE A 181 21.68 10.40 -0.94
N ALA A 182 20.41 10.39 -1.36
CA ALA A 182 19.89 11.32 -2.35
C ALA A 182 19.96 12.78 -1.86
N GLU A 183 19.59 13.05 -0.61
CA GLU A 183 19.73 14.38 0.01
C GLU A 183 21.20 14.82 0.09
N LEU A 184 22.10 13.93 0.49
CA LEU A 184 23.53 14.23 0.51
C LEU A 184 24.06 14.55 -0.89
N GLN A 185 23.62 13.82 -1.91
CA GLN A 185 23.96 14.11 -3.31
C GLN A 185 23.43 15.47 -3.74
N ILE A 186 22.19 15.83 -3.39
CA ILE A 186 21.61 17.16 -3.67
C ILE A 186 22.47 18.26 -3.05
N VAL A 187 22.82 18.12 -1.77
CA VAL A 187 23.65 19.10 -1.03
C VAL A 187 25.03 19.23 -1.69
N ILE A 188 25.70 18.12 -2.01
CA ILE A 188 27.02 18.16 -2.66
C ILE A 188 26.92 18.80 -4.06
N SER A 189 25.99 18.36 -4.90
CA SER A 189 25.76 18.92 -6.23
C SER A 189 25.51 20.43 -6.17
N ARG A 190 24.67 20.87 -5.22
CA ARG A 190 24.32 22.28 -5.07
C ARG A 190 25.48 23.14 -4.58
N PHE A 191 26.15 22.74 -3.50
CA PHE A 191 27.13 23.61 -2.84
C PHE A 191 28.55 23.46 -3.40
N VAL A 192 28.91 22.30 -3.93
CA VAL A 192 30.25 22.06 -4.50
C VAL A 192 30.26 22.37 -6.00
N PHE A 193 29.23 21.94 -6.71
CA PHE A 193 29.18 22.01 -8.17
C PHE A 193 28.22 23.07 -8.71
N SER A 194 27.45 23.75 -7.85
CA SER A 194 26.40 24.70 -8.26
C SER A 194 25.40 24.11 -9.26
N TYR A 195 25.15 22.79 -9.16
CA TYR A 195 24.23 22.03 -10.00
C TYR A 195 23.01 21.63 -9.18
N GLU A 196 21.82 22.00 -9.66
CA GLU A 196 20.54 21.70 -9.01
C GLU A 196 19.49 21.38 -10.08
N GLN A 197 18.73 20.31 -9.88
CA GLN A 197 17.69 19.88 -10.81
C GLN A 197 16.41 19.49 -10.07
N ALA A 198 15.26 19.82 -10.67
CA ALA A 198 13.95 19.57 -10.05
C ALA A 198 13.70 18.09 -9.75
N PHE A 199 14.13 17.19 -10.64
CA PHE A 199 13.90 15.74 -10.49
C PHE A 199 14.60 15.15 -9.25
N MET A 200 15.68 15.77 -8.77
CA MET A 200 16.39 15.28 -7.58
C MET A 200 15.51 15.43 -6.34
N GLY A 201 14.82 16.57 -6.21
CA GLY A 201 13.85 16.80 -5.13
C GLY A 201 12.60 15.93 -5.27
N ASP A 202 12.11 15.73 -6.49
CA ASP A 202 10.96 14.85 -6.75
C ASP A 202 11.26 13.40 -6.34
N LEU A 203 12.47 12.89 -6.64
CA LEU A 203 12.90 11.55 -6.24
C LEU A 203 12.87 11.37 -4.72
N VAL A 204 13.44 12.31 -3.98
CA VAL A 204 13.44 12.28 -2.51
C VAL A 204 12.02 12.31 -1.97
N ARG A 205 11.17 13.20 -2.51
CA ARG A 205 9.78 13.33 -2.08
C ARG A 205 9.00 12.02 -2.27
N PHE A 206 9.18 11.33 -3.39
CA PHE A 206 8.53 10.05 -3.62
C PHE A 206 9.02 8.94 -2.69
N TRP A 207 10.33 8.82 -2.50
CA TRP A 207 10.90 7.83 -1.58
C TRP A 207 10.52 8.10 -0.12
N TYR A 208 10.52 9.36 0.30
CA TYR A 208 10.09 9.78 1.64
C TYR A 208 8.59 9.50 1.86
N ALA A 209 7.73 9.82 0.90
CA ALA A 209 6.30 9.52 0.98
C ALA A 209 6.05 8.00 1.11
N GLY A 210 6.75 7.19 0.31
CA GLY A 210 6.71 5.73 0.44
C GLY A 210 7.17 5.26 1.82
N LEU A 211 8.31 5.77 2.30
CA LEU A 211 8.83 5.44 3.62
C LEU A 211 7.85 5.77 4.75
N PHE A 212 7.20 6.93 4.71
CA PHE A 212 6.20 7.33 5.68
C PHE A 212 5.01 6.36 5.70
N LEU A 213 4.46 6.03 4.53
CA LEU A 213 3.31 5.13 4.40
C LEU A 213 3.62 3.70 4.84
N PHE A 214 4.81 3.18 4.53
CA PHE A 214 5.22 1.85 4.99
C PHE A 214 5.51 1.82 6.49
N SER A 215 6.11 2.89 7.01
CA SER A 215 6.43 2.99 8.45
C SER A 215 5.17 3.06 9.29
N SER A 216 4.12 3.77 8.85
CA SER A 216 2.84 3.85 9.58
C SER A 216 2.14 2.49 9.68
N ALA A 217 2.13 1.71 8.60
CA ALA A 217 1.59 0.35 8.62
C ALA A 217 2.43 -0.58 9.50
N TYR A 218 3.76 -0.46 9.43
CA TYR A 218 4.68 -1.30 10.21
C TYR A 218 4.59 -1.02 11.71
N THR A 219 4.52 0.25 12.13
CA THR A 219 4.37 0.60 13.55
C THR A 219 3.05 0.10 14.13
N LEU A 220 1.97 0.05 13.34
CA LEU A 220 0.70 -0.51 13.78
C LEU A 220 0.77 -2.03 14.00
N ILE A 221 1.53 -2.75 13.17
CA ILE A 221 1.71 -4.21 13.30
C ILE A 221 2.59 -4.56 14.51
N GLU A 222 3.68 -3.81 14.72
CA GLU A 222 4.61 -4.00 15.84
C GLU A 222 4.12 -3.35 17.14
N ASP A 223 2.90 -2.85 17.16
CA ASP A 223 2.28 -2.22 18.32
C ASP A 223 3.07 -1.02 18.88
N GLY A 224 3.87 -0.40 18.01
CA GLY A 224 4.77 0.72 18.29
C GLY A 224 4.13 2.09 18.08
N HIS A 225 2.79 2.16 17.97
CA HIS A 225 2.10 3.44 17.96
C HIS A 225 2.25 4.15 19.30
N VAL A 226 2.37 5.47 19.26
CA VAL A 226 2.45 6.28 20.48
C VAL A 226 1.15 6.11 21.27
N ARG A 227 1.24 5.46 22.43
CA ARG A 227 0.14 5.32 23.38
C ARG A 227 0.29 6.38 24.46
N VAL A 228 -0.84 6.86 24.96
CA VAL A 228 -0.82 7.72 26.15
C VAL A 228 -0.64 6.80 27.36
N ASP A 229 0.61 6.50 27.69
CA ASP A 229 0.99 5.48 28.69
C ASP A 229 0.32 5.68 30.06
N VAL A 230 0.04 6.94 30.43
CA VAL A 230 -0.67 7.35 31.67
C VAL A 230 -2.10 6.80 31.71
N LEU A 231 -2.81 6.77 30.58
CA LEU A 231 -4.18 6.24 30.51
C LEU A 231 -4.19 4.71 30.50
N TYR A 232 -3.15 4.08 29.95
CA TYR A 232 -3.07 2.64 29.75
C TYR A 232 -2.70 1.86 31.02
N HIS A 233 -2.11 2.51 32.03
CA HIS A 233 -1.72 1.86 33.29
C HIS A 233 -2.90 1.39 34.14
N GLY A 234 -4.09 2.01 34.01
CA GLY A 234 -5.30 1.62 34.75
C GLY A 234 -6.23 0.67 34.01
N PHE A 235 -5.92 0.30 32.76
CA PHE A 235 -6.80 -0.49 31.91
C PHE A 235 -6.50 -1.99 32.00
N SER A 236 -7.57 -2.79 32.02
CA SER A 236 -7.46 -4.24 31.81
C SER A 236 -6.98 -4.56 30.38
N ASP A 237 -6.40 -5.73 30.15
CA ASP A 237 -5.93 -6.16 28.82
C ASP A 237 -7.05 -6.13 27.77
N ARG A 238 -8.28 -6.46 28.19
CA ARG A 238 -9.46 -6.41 27.32
C ARG A 238 -9.82 -4.97 26.93
N THR A 239 -9.80 -4.04 27.89
CA THR A 239 -10.05 -2.61 27.63
C THR A 239 -8.98 -2.03 26.72
N ARG A 240 -7.71 -2.40 26.96
CA ARG A 240 -6.57 -1.99 26.14
C ARG A 240 -6.73 -2.46 24.69
N GLY A 241 -7.08 -3.72 24.49
CA GLY A 241 -7.35 -4.28 23.16
C GLY A 241 -8.50 -3.60 22.43
N MET A 242 -9.60 -3.30 23.14
CA MET A 242 -10.75 -2.58 22.55
C MET A 242 -10.40 -1.15 22.14
N VAL A 243 -9.67 -0.41 22.99
CA VAL A 243 -9.24 0.97 22.67
C VAL A 243 -8.32 0.97 21.46
N ASN A 244 -7.38 0.03 21.36
CA ASN A 244 -6.52 -0.12 20.18
C ASN A 244 -7.33 -0.43 18.92
N ALA A 245 -8.28 -1.36 19.00
CA ALA A 245 -9.12 -1.73 17.85
C ALA A 245 -9.98 -0.55 17.38
N LEU A 246 -10.60 0.18 18.30
CA LEU A 246 -11.38 1.38 17.97
C LEU A 246 -10.50 2.51 17.44
N GLY A 247 -9.32 2.71 18.01
CA GLY A 247 -8.34 3.69 17.51
C GLY A 247 -7.90 3.38 16.08
N ALA A 248 -7.56 2.11 15.80
CA ALA A 248 -7.21 1.68 14.44
C ALA A 248 -8.39 1.85 13.46
N LEU A 249 -9.62 1.58 13.90
CA LEU A 249 -10.81 1.67 13.04
C LEU A 249 -11.26 3.12 12.79
N LEU A 250 -11.19 4.00 13.79
CA LEU A 250 -11.69 5.38 13.70
C LEU A 250 -10.62 6.38 13.27
N LEU A 251 -9.37 6.17 13.66
CA LEU A 251 -8.27 7.09 13.36
C LEU A 251 -7.31 6.51 12.30
N GLY A 252 -7.18 5.19 12.24
CA GLY A 252 -6.31 4.53 11.27
C GLY A 252 -6.94 4.37 9.88
N LEU A 253 -8.18 3.86 9.78
CA LEU A 253 -8.84 3.64 8.49
C LEU A 253 -9.05 4.90 7.62
N PRO A 254 -9.30 6.11 8.16
CA PRO A 254 -9.46 7.30 7.32
C PRO A 254 -8.18 7.87 6.70
N LEU A 255 -6.99 7.42 7.15
CA LEU A 255 -5.69 7.88 6.64
C LEU A 255 -5.35 7.23 5.29
#